data_AF-A0A0H2QYG8-F1
#
_entry.id   AF-A0A0H2QYG8-F1
#
_cell.length_a   1.000
_cell.length_b   1.000
_cell.length_c   1.000
_cell.angle_alpha   90.00
_cell.angle_beta   90.00
_cell.angle_gamma   90.00
#
_symmetry.space_group_name_H-M   'P 1'
#
loop_
_entity.id
_entity.type
_entity.pdbx_description
1 polymer ?
#
loop_
_entity_poly.entity_id
_entity_poly.type
_entity_poly.pdbx_seq_one_letter_code
_entity_poly.pdbx_strand_id
1 'polypeptide(L)'
;MSLSALDTHAHLFHPDKFAKVPRSQSQPAICIASQFEDLVKKVKELRFKGAGLEPFFEERRKRTKAIRDSVRPIEHWFYNASKLKERANEELKQERKENIIKRLIALGYEDEDFVTRFDPEGWKWKHLLEQTRAVSERVWENIRPELEEIIKLRRVHARRQFWEIRYREREREFVRIFIASRPRIDGLPFGKIFMRGELGEMRFFHDILHENDSRIPFTEDRWLQVFDLVPDAITKHAKDIEQYCVELINKAYAYTEEDRKAIGHPLNIDNDELQLDDATEDEDRIPTCLLFATSLITGGLDRVESYTRLLYRRSIVHFNLVTGGGSAWRFDKERCSIRYHSVTVASRLLKHLQLPEKTSMAYMMACGTDFRCLTCLRASKATSMTWFELVDHFVKADGKFNDQKRIIEKSGLKIPLLNDHDLTSEVDGKLVARIPRPTVDLMPLDFSMNRYSQLSMSLGGKELHNTDFSRAIDECDGEPEYIDLGNLDVTRMSESCPMCSKLGYLHVHYEDSLGGMRKHMRTRHGTDLKETLWPNK
;
A
#
# COMPACT_ATOMS: atom_id res chain seq x y z
N MET A 1 94.34 -17.18 29.27
CA MET A 1 93.64 -15.99 29.81
C MET A 1 92.75 -15.44 28.68
N SER A 2 91.58 -15.96 28.28
CA SER A 2 90.50 -16.81 28.81
C SER A 2 89.71 -16.26 29.99
N LEU A 3 88.46 -15.85 29.70
CA LEU A 3 87.19 -15.92 30.45
C LEU A 3 86.09 -15.57 29.41
N SER A 4 85.35 -16.53 28.82
CA SER A 4 84.14 -17.20 29.34
C SER A 4 83.00 -16.22 29.68
N ALA A 5 81.94 -16.14 28.88
CA ALA A 5 80.73 -16.97 28.91
C ALA A 5 79.67 -16.46 29.89
N LEU A 6 78.45 -16.19 29.40
CA LEU A 6 77.23 -16.89 29.83
C LEU A 6 75.99 -16.42 29.04
N ASP A 7 75.45 -17.39 28.29
CA ASP A 7 74.05 -17.56 27.93
C ASP A 7 73.11 -17.35 29.13
N THR A 8 71.86 -16.95 28.86
CA THR A 8 70.72 -17.81 29.21
C THR A 8 69.39 -17.36 28.56
N HIS A 9 68.84 -18.33 27.82
CA HIS A 9 67.44 -18.69 27.64
C HIS A 9 66.43 -17.78 26.91
N ALA A 10 66.04 -18.33 25.75
CA ALA A 10 64.76 -18.20 25.09
C ALA A 10 63.56 -18.65 25.96
N HIS A 11 62.42 -17.97 25.82
CA HIS A 11 61.10 -18.59 25.79
C HIS A 11 60.10 -17.72 25.00
N LEU A 12 59.62 -18.28 23.87
CA LEU A 12 58.25 -18.26 23.36
C LEU A 12 57.46 -16.93 23.42
N PHE A 13 57.34 -16.21 22.30
CA PHE A 13 56.11 -15.46 22.00
C PHE A 13 55.78 -15.50 20.49
N HIS A 14 54.51 -15.79 20.24
CA HIS A 14 53.84 -16.08 18.98
C HIS A 14 54.01 -14.99 17.90
N PRO A 15 54.11 -15.36 16.61
CA PRO A 15 54.07 -14.44 15.49
C PRO A 15 52.61 -14.25 15.06
N ASP A 16 51.84 -13.44 15.78
CA ASP A 16 50.58 -12.91 15.24
C ASP A 16 50.07 -11.79 16.14
N LYS A 17 49.68 -10.67 15.50
CA LYS A 17 49.13 -9.44 16.11
C LYS A 17 50.16 -8.39 16.55
N PHE A 18 50.96 -7.91 15.61
CA PHE A 18 51.16 -6.45 15.52
C PHE A 18 50.47 -5.98 14.26
N ALA A 19 49.43 -5.17 14.46
CA ALA A 19 48.74 -4.46 13.40
C ALA A 19 49.76 -3.83 12.46
N LYS A 20 49.55 -4.00 11.16
CA LYS A 20 50.24 -3.23 10.13
C LYS A 20 50.08 -1.75 10.48
N VAL A 21 51.08 -1.17 11.15
CA VAL A 21 51.28 0.28 11.09
C VAL A 21 51.29 0.58 9.60
N PRO A 22 50.40 1.44 9.07
CA PRO A 22 50.48 1.82 7.68
C PRO A 22 51.92 2.29 7.50
N ARG A 23 52.70 1.58 6.67
CA ARG A 23 53.92 2.18 6.14
C ARG A 23 53.41 3.44 5.48
N SER A 24 53.54 4.59 6.15
CA SER A 24 53.46 5.86 5.47
C SER A 24 54.42 5.67 4.33
N GLN A 25 53.89 5.54 3.11
CA GLN A 25 54.70 5.52 1.92
C GLN A 25 55.42 6.86 1.97
N SER A 26 56.62 6.89 2.59
CA SER A 26 57.42 8.09 2.56
C SER A 26 57.72 8.20 1.10
N GLN A 27 57.06 9.18 0.46
CA GLN A 27 57.30 9.45 -0.94
C GLN A 27 58.81 9.46 -1.14
N PRO A 28 59.33 8.76 -2.17
CA PRO A 28 60.76 8.68 -2.38
C PRO A 28 61.32 10.10 -2.33
N ALA A 29 62.41 10.30 -1.59
CA ALA A 29 62.99 11.62 -1.46
C ALA A 29 63.46 12.09 -2.84
N ILE A 30 62.67 12.94 -3.48
CA ILE A 30 63.00 13.54 -4.77
C ILE A 30 64.04 14.62 -4.50
N CYS A 31 65.26 14.41 -5.01
CA CYS A 31 66.33 15.41 -4.97
C CYS A 31 66.58 15.92 -6.39
N ILE A 32 66.81 17.22 -6.53
CA ILE A 32 67.24 17.81 -7.79
C ILE A 32 68.66 17.29 -8.08
N ALA A 33 68.84 16.58 -9.19
CA ALA A 33 70.09 15.88 -9.53
C ALA A 33 71.31 16.81 -9.45
N SER A 34 71.22 18.03 -9.97
CA SER A 34 72.31 19.01 -9.89
C SER A 34 72.69 19.40 -8.45
N GLN A 35 71.71 19.60 -7.57
CA GLN A 35 71.97 19.91 -6.16
C GLN A 35 72.59 18.74 -5.40
N PHE A 36 72.25 17.51 -5.80
CA PHE A 36 72.86 16.31 -5.24
C PHE A 36 74.33 16.17 -5.70
N GLU A 37 74.58 16.35 -7.00
CA GLU A 37 75.93 16.32 -7.57
C GLU A 37 76.83 17.38 -6.95
N ASP A 38 76.34 18.61 -6.80
CA ASP A 38 77.06 19.71 -6.13
C ASP A 38 77.39 19.35 -4.67
N LEU A 39 76.46 18.71 -3.97
CA LEU A 39 76.68 18.26 -2.59
C LEU A 39 77.75 17.17 -2.53
N VAL A 40 77.70 16.17 -3.42
CA VAL A 40 78.69 15.10 -3.51
C VAL A 40 80.08 15.67 -3.82
N LYS A 41 80.16 16.61 -4.78
CA LYS A 41 81.41 17.29 -5.14
C LYS A 41 81.98 18.03 -3.93
N LYS A 42 81.16 18.81 -3.21
CA LYS A 42 81.60 19.59 -2.05
C LYS A 42 82.08 18.71 -0.89
N VAL A 43 81.38 17.61 -0.63
CA VAL A 43 81.77 16.63 0.40
C VAL A 43 83.12 16.00 0.07
N LYS A 44 83.37 15.64 -1.20
CA LYS A 44 84.67 15.10 -1.65
C LYS A 44 85.79 16.12 -1.45
N GLU A 45 85.56 17.38 -1.83
CA GLU A 45 86.54 18.47 -1.64
C GLU A 45 86.91 18.69 -0.17
N LEU A 46 85.92 18.73 0.73
CA LEU A 46 86.14 18.96 2.16
C LEU A 46 86.81 17.75 2.84
N ARG A 47 86.51 16.53 2.41
CA ARG A 47 87.15 15.31 2.93
C ARG A 47 88.64 15.27 2.60
N PHE A 48 89.03 15.71 1.41
CA PHE A 48 90.43 15.74 0.99
C PHE A 48 91.26 16.78 1.77
N LYS A 49 90.65 17.89 2.18
CA LYS A 49 91.34 19.01 2.87
C LYS A 49 91.53 18.79 4.38
N GLY A 50 91.03 17.70 4.97
CA GLY A 50 91.27 17.32 6.37
C GLY A 50 90.60 18.19 7.45
N ALA A 51 89.89 19.25 7.08
CA ALA A 51 89.18 20.14 8.01
C ALA A 51 87.90 20.73 7.38
N GLY A 52 86.87 20.99 8.19
CA GLY A 52 85.66 21.72 7.78
C GLY A 52 84.42 20.89 7.38
N LEU A 53 84.46 19.56 7.53
CA LEU A 53 83.32 18.70 7.19
C LEU A 53 82.14 18.83 8.18
N GLU A 54 82.42 18.88 9.49
CA GLU A 54 81.37 18.97 10.51
C GLU A 54 80.59 20.29 10.46
N PRO A 55 81.24 21.47 10.35
CA PRO A 55 80.51 22.73 10.15
C PRO A 55 79.62 22.72 8.90
N PHE A 56 80.09 22.11 7.80
CA PHE A 56 79.30 21.98 6.58
C PHE A 56 78.07 21.06 6.77
N PHE A 57 78.21 19.93 7.46
CA PHE A 57 77.06 19.07 7.76
C PHE A 57 76.04 19.76 8.65
N GLU A 58 76.49 20.51 9.65
CA GLU A 58 75.60 21.25 10.54
C GLU A 58 74.87 22.38 9.78
N GLU A 59 75.55 23.12 8.91
CA GLU A 59 74.93 24.09 7.99
C GLU A 59 73.87 23.42 7.11
N ARG A 60 74.17 22.26 6.51
CA ARG A 60 73.23 21.52 5.66
C ARG A 60 72.04 20.98 6.45
N ARG A 61 72.24 20.44 7.67
CA ARG A 61 71.14 20.00 8.55
C ARG A 61 70.22 21.16 8.89
N LYS A 62 70.78 22.31 9.28
CA LYS A 62 70.01 23.55 9.55
C LYS A 62 69.22 23.99 8.33
N ARG A 63 69.84 24.02 7.15
CA ARG A 63 69.17 24.38 5.89
C ARG A 63 68.05 23.40 5.52
N THR A 64 68.29 22.10 5.58
CA THR A 64 67.27 21.07 5.29
C THR A 64 66.11 21.14 6.28
N LYS A 65 66.41 21.35 7.58
CA LYS A 65 65.37 21.56 8.60
C LYS A 65 64.54 22.80 8.27
N ALA A 66 65.17 23.94 7.95
CA ALA A 66 64.47 25.16 7.58
C ALA A 66 63.58 24.98 6.34
N ILE A 67 64.05 24.25 5.32
CA ILE A 67 63.24 23.91 4.13
C ILE A 67 62.06 23.03 4.54
N ARG A 68 62.30 21.95 5.28
CA ARG A 68 61.23 21.04 5.71
C ARG A 68 60.17 21.76 6.55
N ASP A 69 60.61 22.64 7.44
CA ASP A 69 59.72 23.40 8.32
C ASP A 69 58.94 24.48 7.55
N SER A 70 59.44 24.95 6.38
CA SER A 70 58.73 25.90 5.51
C SER A 70 57.77 25.27 4.50
N VAL A 71 57.92 23.99 4.16
CA VAL A 71 57.04 23.28 3.20
C VAL A 71 55.57 23.38 3.60
N ARG A 72 55.23 23.05 4.85
CA ARG A 72 53.83 23.04 5.31
C ARG A 72 53.17 24.43 5.22
N PRO A 73 53.77 25.53 5.73
CA PRO A 73 53.24 26.87 5.53
C PRO A 73 53.04 27.25 4.06
N ILE A 74 53.98 26.88 3.18
CA ILE A 74 53.92 27.17 1.74
C ILE A 74 52.78 26.39 1.08
N GLU A 75 52.66 25.09 1.33
CA GLU A 75 51.56 24.26 0.83
C GLU A 75 50.21 24.78 1.31
N HIS A 76 50.12 25.14 2.60
CA HIS A 76 48.92 25.72 3.18
C HIS A 76 48.57 27.05 2.53
N TRP A 77 49.55 27.91 2.27
CA TRP A 77 49.35 29.17 1.55
C TRP A 77 48.87 28.93 0.11
N PHE A 78 49.50 28.01 -0.65
CA PHE A 78 49.06 27.67 -2.01
C PHE A 78 47.62 27.15 -2.03
N TYR A 79 47.26 26.29 -1.09
CA TYR A 79 45.91 25.77 -0.94
C TYR A 79 44.91 26.91 -0.65
N ASN A 80 45.21 27.77 0.32
CA ASN A 80 44.34 28.88 0.70
C ASN A 80 44.21 29.91 -0.43
N ALA A 81 45.30 30.24 -1.12
CA ALA A 81 45.30 31.15 -2.26
C ALA A 81 44.46 30.58 -3.42
N SER A 82 44.59 29.27 -3.70
CA SER A 82 43.77 28.58 -4.69
C SER A 82 42.28 28.63 -4.33
N LYS A 83 41.92 28.29 -3.08
CA LYS A 83 40.54 28.36 -2.57
C LYS A 83 39.97 29.78 -2.58
N LEU A 84 40.77 30.79 -2.26
CA LEU A 84 40.34 32.18 -2.29
C LEU A 84 40.05 32.62 -3.74
N LYS A 85 40.92 32.24 -4.68
CA LYS A 85 40.71 32.48 -6.11
C LYS A 85 39.48 31.76 -6.65
N GLU A 86 39.24 30.52 -6.23
CA GLU A 86 38.05 29.75 -6.61
C GLU A 86 36.77 30.44 -6.11
N ARG A 87 36.71 30.86 -4.85
CA ARG A 87 35.56 31.61 -4.31
C ARG A 87 35.31 32.92 -5.05
N ALA A 88 36.36 33.71 -5.29
CA ALA A 88 36.24 34.95 -6.05
C ALA A 88 35.73 34.70 -7.49
N ASN A 89 36.17 33.61 -8.12
CA ASN A 89 35.66 33.22 -9.43
C ASN A 89 34.19 32.80 -9.39
N GLU A 90 33.75 32.06 -8.35
CA GLU A 90 32.34 31.67 -8.19
C GLU A 90 31.44 32.88 -7.92
N GLU A 91 31.90 33.86 -7.13
CA GLU A 91 31.19 35.12 -6.92
C GLU A 91 30.97 35.87 -8.24
N LEU A 92 32.03 35.99 -9.08
CA LEU A 92 31.92 36.62 -10.40
C LEU A 92 30.99 35.87 -11.36
N LYS A 93 30.99 34.52 -11.32
CA LYS A 93 30.06 33.71 -12.12
C LYS A 93 28.61 33.93 -11.68
N GLN A 94 28.38 34.01 -10.38
CA GLN A 94 27.05 34.23 -9.82
C GLN A 94 26.52 35.63 -10.18
N GLU A 95 27.34 36.67 -10.01
CA GLU A 95 26.99 38.05 -10.41
C GLU A 95 26.67 38.13 -11.92
N ARG A 96 27.50 37.48 -12.75
CA ARG A 96 27.27 37.38 -14.21
C ARG A 96 25.92 36.73 -14.50
N LYS A 97 25.64 35.59 -13.87
CA LYS A 97 24.40 34.83 -14.04
C LYS A 97 23.18 35.67 -13.66
N GLU A 98 23.21 36.35 -12.51
CA GLU A 98 22.14 37.24 -12.05
C GLU A 98 21.90 38.41 -13.00
N ASN A 99 22.98 39.03 -13.52
CA ASN A 99 22.87 40.11 -14.49
C ASN A 99 22.19 39.64 -15.79
N ILE A 100 22.60 38.47 -16.30
CA ILE A 100 22.01 37.86 -17.51
C ILE A 100 20.53 37.54 -17.27
N ILE A 101 20.19 36.86 -16.17
CA ILE A 101 18.81 36.50 -15.84
C ILE A 101 17.95 37.75 -15.71
N LYS A 102 18.41 38.79 -14.99
CA LYS A 102 17.69 40.05 -14.86
C LYS A 102 17.43 40.73 -16.20
N ARG A 103 18.41 40.72 -17.12
CA ARG A 103 18.23 41.25 -18.48
C ARG A 103 17.25 40.42 -19.31
N LEU A 104 17.27 39.09 -19.20
CA LEU A 104 16.29 38.22 -19.87
C LEU A 104 14.87 38.45 -19.32
N ILE A 105 14.71 38.59 -18.01
CA ILE A 105 13.41 38.93 -17.40
C ILE A 105 12.90 40.28 -17.93
N ALA A 106 13.79 41.28 -18.07
CA ALA A 106 13.42 42.58 -18.65
C ALA A 106 12.98 42.49 -20.13
N LEU A 107 13.32 41.40 -20.84
CA LEU A 107 12.85 41.11 -22.20
C LEU A 107 11.55 40.29 -22.24
N GLY A 108 10.98 39.93 -21.08
CA GLY A 108 9.73 39.16 -20.98
C GLY A 108 9.91 37.64 -20.91
N TYR A 109 11.13 37.16 -20.63
CA TYR A 109 11.34 35.74 -20.29
C TYR A 109 10.95 35.48 -18.83
N GLU A 110 10.48 34.27 -18.55
CA GLU A 110 9.98 33.86 -17.23
C GLU A 110 10.98 32.98 -16.50
N ASP A 111 10.80 32.81 -15.19
CA ASP A 111 11.70 31.97 -14.37
C ASP A 111 11.79 30.51 -14.85
N GLU A 112 10.69 29.99 -15.41
CA GLU A 112 10.66 28.65 -16.01
C GLU A 112 11.66 28.49 -17.16
N ASP A 113 11.89 29.56 -17.91
CA ASP A 113 12.82 29.57 -19.05
C ASP A 113 14.27 29.39 -18.62
N PHE A 114 14.60 29.59 -17.33
CA PHE A 114 15.96 29.46 -16.81
C PHE A 114 16.23 28.10 -16.15
N VAL A 115 15.22 27.22 -16.07
CA VAL A 115 15.34 25.91 -15.43
C VAL A 115 16.05 24.90 -16.35
N THR A 116 17.26 24.50 -15.97
CA THR A 116 18.17 23.70 -16.81
C THR A 116 18.04 22.18 -16.61
N ARG A 117 17.17 21.71 -15.70
CA ARG A 117 17.09 20.28 -15.34
C ARG A 117 16.65 19.34 -16.47
N PHE A 118 16.13 19.91 -17.56
CA PHE A 118 15.67 19.18 -18.75
C PHE A 118 16.51 19.49 -19.99
N ASP A 119 17.64 20.18 -19.82
CA ASP A 119 18.52 20.48 -20.94
C ASP A 119 19.22 19.20 -21.43
N PRO A 120 19.20 18.93 -22.74
CA PRO A 120 20.05 17.90 -23.34
C PRO A 120 21.53 18.15 -23.04
N GLU A 121 22.29 17.06 -22.98
CA GLU A 121 23.73 17.14 -22.87
C GLU A 121 24.33 17.91 -24.08
N GLY A 122 25.29 18.81 -23.82
CA GLY A 122 25.95 19.60 -24.84
C GLY A 122 25.36 20.99 -25.10
N TRP A 123 24.25 21.37 -24.45
CA TRP A 123 23.76 22.75 -24.53
C TRP A 123 24.72 23.74 -23.87
N LYS A 124 25.00 24.85 -24.56
CA LYS A 124 25.99 25.86 -24.13
C LYS A 124 25.51 26.76 -22.98
N TRP A 125 24.32 26.55 -22.43
CA TRP A 125 23.73 27.41 -21.40
C TRP A 125 24.67 27.65 -20.22
N LYS A 126 25.21 26.57 -19.65
CA LYS A 126 26.17 26.62 -18.54
C LYS A 126 27.45 27.37 -18.94
N HIS A 127 27.95 27.15 -20.16
CA HIS A 127 29.15 27.81 -20.67
C HIS A 127 28.98 29.33 -20.87
N LEU A 128 27.78 29.79 -21.23
CA LEU A 128 27.48 31.22 -21.40
C LEU A 128 27.34 31.95 -20.05
N LEU A 129 26.76 31.27 -19.05
CA LEU A 129 26.52 31.82 -17.72
C LEU A 129 27.72 31.75 -16.77
N GLU A 130 28.50 30.66 -16.79
CA GLU A 130 29.55 30.39 -15.80
C GLU A 130 30.93 30.94 -16.21
N GLN A 131 30.96 32.04 -16.96
CA GLN A 131 32.19 32.76 -17.27
C GLN A 131 32.52 33.72 -16.13
N THR A 132 33.81 33.88 -15.80
CA THR A 132 34.26 34.81 -14.75
C THR A 132 34.30 36.28 -15.19
N ARG A 133 34.05 36.56 -16.48
CA ARG A 133 34.06 37.91 -17.03
C ARG A 133 32.71 38.60 -16.81
N ALA A 134 32.72 39.84 -16.34
CA ALA A 134 31.50 40.65 -16.22
C ALA A 134 30.77 40.84 -17.56
N VAL A 135 29.45 41.03 -17.50
CA VAL A 135 28.59 41.25 -18.67
C VAL A 135 28.65 42.72 -19.08
N SER A 136 29.48 43.05 -20.07
CA SER A 136 29.42 44.36 -20.72
C SER A 136 28.34 44.38 -21.81
N GLU A 137 27.95 45.56 -22.29
CA GLU A 137 26.90 45.69 -23.32
C GLU A 137 27.25 44.93 -24.60
N ARG A 138 28.50 45.04 -25.06
CA ARG A 138 28.99 44.25 -26.20
C ARG A 138 28.95 42.74 -25.96
N VAL A 139 29.26 42.29 -24.73
CA VAL A 139 29.19 40.86 -24.40
C VAL A 139 27.73 40.40 -24.40
N TRP A 140 26.83 41.21 -23.86
CA TRP A 140 25.39 40.95 -23.88
C TRP A 140 24.83 40.83 -25.29
N GLU A 141 25.12 41.79 -26.17
CA GLU A 141 24.70 41.76 -27.59
C GLU A 141 25.15 40.49 -28.30
N ASN A 142 26.36 40.00 -27.98
CA ASN A 142 26.89 38.77 -28.59
C ASN A 142 26.24 37.50 -28.04
N ILE A 143 26.00 37.39 -26.73
CA ILE A 143 25.48 36.14 -26.13
C ILE A 143 23.96 36.06 -26.18
N ARG A 144 23.25 37.19 -26.29
CA ARG A 144 21.79 37.24 -26.24
C ARG A 144 21.14 36.33 -27.30
N PRO A 145 21.50 36.38 -28.59
CA PRO A 145 20.85 35.52 -29.60
C PRO A 145 21.01 34.02 -29.29
N GLU A 146 22.17 33.60 -28.77
CA GLU A 146 22.38 32.21 -28.36
C GLU A 146 21.51 31.82 -27.15
N LEU A 147 21.37 32.72 -26.17
CA LEU A 147 20.50 32.48 -25.01
C LEU A 147 19.02 32.37 -25.41
N GLU A 148 18.54 33.25 -26.29
CA GLU A 148 17.16 33.25 -26.78
C GLU A 148 16.86 31.97 -27.58
N GLU A 149 17.79 31.52 -28.43
CA GLU A 149 17.65 30.25 -29.16
C GLU A 149 17.64 29.04 -28.22
N ILE A 150 18.50 29.02 -27.20
CA ILE A 150 18.47 27.95 -26.18
C ILE A 150 17.13 27.95 -25.43
N ILE A 151 16.61 29.11 -25.03
CA ILE A 151 15.30 29.21 -24.35
C ILE A 151 14.18 28.71 -25.27
N LYS A 152 14.20 29.09 -26.55
CA LYS A 152 13.23 28.62 -27.54
C LYS A 152 13.28 27.10 -27.70
N LEU A 153 14.47 26.53 -27.85
CA LEU A 153 14.65 25.08 -27.90
C LEU A 153 14.18 24.40 -26.61
N ARG A 154 14.45 25.00 -25.45
CA ARG A 154 14.00 24.52 -24.14
C ARG A 154 12.48 24.47 -24.06
N ARG A 155 11.79 25.53 -24.48
CA ARG A 155 10.33 25.60 -24.50
C ARG A 155 9.72 24.49 -25.36
N VAL A 156 10.36 24.12 -26.47
CA VAL A 156 9.89 23.02 -27.33
C VAL A 156 10.23 21.65 -26.71
N HIS A 157 11.47 21.45 -26.29
CA HIS A 157 11.97 20.16 -25.82
C HIS A 157 11.37 19.74 -24.46
N ALA A 158 11.29 20.69 -23.54
CA ALA A 158 10.87 20.46 -22.16
C ALA A 158 9.39 20.80 -21.92
N ARG A 159 8.62 21.14 -22.98
CA ARG A 159 7.22 21.60 -22.85
C ARG A 159 6.39 20.66 -21.99
N ARG A 160 6.47 19.36 -22.30
CA ARG A 160 5.70 18.32 -21.62
C ARG A 160 6.13 18.15 -20.17
N GLN A 161 7.43 18.16 -19.88
CA GLN A 161 7.96 18.01 -18.54
C GLN A 161 7.55 19.19 -17.64
N PHE A 162 7.66 20.42 -18.14
CA PHE A 162 7.19 21.59 -17.41
C PHE A 162 5.69 21.57 -17.20
N TRP A 163 4.92 21.18 -18.23
CA TRP A 163 3.48 20.97 -18.09
C TRP A 163 3.16 19.94 -17.00
N GLU A 164 3.81 18.77 -16.98
CA GLU A 164 3.60 17.74 -15.96
C GLU A 164 3.91 18.23 -14.55
N ILE A 165 4.94 19.07 -14.39
CA ILE A 165 5.31 19.65 -13.09
C ILE A 165 4.27 20.65 -12.62
N ARG A 166 3.85 21.57 -13.50
CA ARG A 166 2.78 22.52 -13.19
C ARG A 166 1.49 21.78 -12.86
N TYR A 167 1.11 20.80 -13.68
CA TYR A 167 -0.07 19.98 -13.42
C TYR A 167 -0.03 19.34 -12.03
N ARG A 168 1.10 18.72 -11.64
CA ARG A 168 1.27 18.16 -10.29
C ARG A 168 1.25 19.22 -9.17
N GLU A 169 1.69 20.44 -9.45
CA GLU A 169 1.54 21.57 -8.52
C GLU A 169 0.09 21.96 -8.34
N ARG A 170 -0.66 22.14 -9.44
CA ARG A 170 -2.10 22.43 -9.41
C ARG A 170 -2.89 21.33 -8.72
N GLU A 171 -2.54 20.06 -8.97
CA GLU A 171 -3.15 18.92 -8.28
C GLU A 171 -2.90 18.99 -6.77
N ARG A 172 -1.68 19.29 -6.32
CA ARG A 172 -1.38 19.47 -4.88
C ARG A 172 -2.14 20.65 -4.26
N GLU A 173 -2.26 21.76 -4.98
CA GLU A 173 -3.05 22.93 -4.56
C GLU A 173 -4.53 22.56 -4.41
N PHE A 174 -5.10 21.87 -5.40
CA PHE A 174 -6.46 21.34 -5.38
C PHE A 174 -6.68 20.43 -4.17
N VAL A 175 -5.78 19.49 -3.90
CA VAL A 175 -5.90 18.57 -2.77
C VAL A 175 -5.99 19.30 -1.45
N ARG A 176 -5.13 20.29 -1.27
CA ARG A 176 -5.13 21.10 -0.05
C ARG A 176 -6.46 21.83 0.13
N ILE A 177 -7.00 22.42 -0.94
CA ILE A 177 -8.27 23.15 -0.90
C ILE A 177 -9.46 22.20 -0.71
N PHE A 178 -9.47 21.06 -1.38
CA PHE A 178 -10.50 20.02 -1.22
C PHE A 178 -10.54 19.51 0.23
N ILE A 179 -9.38 19.23 0.84
CA ILE A 179 -9.29 18.82 2.25
C ILE A 179 -9.84 19.92 3.15
N ALA A 180 -9.48 21.18 2.91
CA ALA A 180 -9.99 22.31 3.69
C ALA A 180 -11.51 22.50 3.55
N SER A 181 -12.05 22.21 2.36
CA SER A 181 -13.49 22.30 2.05
C SER A 181 -14.28 21.06 2.45
N ARG A 182 -13.62 20.02 2.96
CA ARG A 182 -14.24 18.75 3.30
C ARG A 182 -15.44 18.88 4.24
N PRO A 183 -15.42 19.71 5.32
CA PRO A 183 -16.60 19.89 6.18
C PRO A 183 -17.84 20.38 5.43
N ARG A 184 -17.67 21.22 4.40
CA ARG A 184 -18.79 21.70 3.56
C ARG A 184 -19.30 20.58 2.65
N ILE A 185 -18.39 19.82 2.05
CA ILE A 185 -18.74 18.67 1.20
C ILE A 185 -19.44 17.58 2.01
N ASP A 186 -18.93 17.23 3.19
CA ASP A 186 -19.53 16.21 4.06
C ASP A 186 -20.93 16.60 4.58
N GLY A 187 -21.26 17.90 4.54
CA GLY A 187 -22.60 18.42 4.81
C GLY A 187 -23.57 18.28 3.63
N LEU A 188 -23.08 17.97 2.43
CA LEU A 188 -23.91 17.70 1.26
C LEU A 188 -24.44 16.24 1.28
N PRO A 189 -25.63 15.98 0.71
CA PRO A 189 -26.10 14.62 0.45
C PRO A 189 -25.01 13.82 -0.28
N PHE A 190 -24.71 12.61 0.21
CA PHE A 190 -23.67 11.73 -0.33
C PHE A 190 -22.23 12.28 -0.32
N GLY A 191 -21.98 13.48 0.22
CA GLY A 191 -20.64 14.07 0.20
C GLY A 191 -19.58 13.18 0.86
N LYS A 192 -19.96 12.40 1.87
CA LYS A 192 -19.07 11.44 2.55
C LYS A 192 -18.58 10.31 1.66
N ILE A 193 -19.38 9.81 0.71
CA ILE A 193 -18.99 8.70 -0.18
C ILE A 193 -18.19 9.16 -1.40
N PHE A 194 -18.12 10.47 -1.58
CA PHE A 194 -17.46 11.13 -2.68
C PHE A 194 -16.02 11.50 -2.29
N MET A 195 -15.03 10.88 -2.92
CA MET A 195 -13.62 11.06 -2.59
C MET A 195 -12.94 12.03 -3.55
N ARG A 196 -11.67 12.32 -3.27
CA ARG A 196 -10.81 13.12 -4.16
C ARG A 196 -10.66 12.47 -5.54
N GLY A 197 -10.52 11.15 -5.59
CA GLY A 197 -10.32 10.42 -6.85
C GLY A 197 -11.43 10.69 -7.86
N GLU A 198 -12.68 10.79 -7.39
CA GLU A 198 -13.85 11.07 -8.22
C GLU A 198 -13.81 12.47 -8.83
N LEU A 199 -13.40 13.48 -8.04
CA LEU A 199 -13.24 14.84 -8.55
C LEU A 199 -12.15 14.92 -9.63
N GLY A 200 -11.07 14.16 -9.47
CA GLY A 200 -10.02 14.07 -10.48
C GLY A 200 -10.50 13.50 -11.81
N GLU A 201 -11.57 12.69 -11.81
CA GLU A 201 -12.17 12.12 -13.03
C GLU A 201 -13.20 13.06 -13.67
N MET A 202 -13.62 14.12 -12.98
CA MET A 202 -14.62 15.05 -13.50
C MET A 202 -14.03 15.98 -14.55
N ARG A 203 -14.74 16.09 -15.68
CA ARG A 203 -14.29 16.89 -16.82
C ARG A 203 -14.03 18.35 -16.47
N PHE A 204 -14.91 19.00 -15.69
CA PHE A 204 -14.73 20.41 -15.33
C PHE A 204 -13.50 20.64 -14.43
N PHE A 205 -13.12 19.67 -13.60
CA PHE A 205 -11.87 19.73 -12.84
C PHE A 205 -10.66 19.57 -13.75
N HIS A 206 -10.70 18.59 -14.66
CA HIS A 206 -9.65 18.43 -15.66
C HIS A 206 -9.49 19.71 -16.50
N ASP A 207 -10.58 20.32 -16.97
CA ASP A 207 -10.53 21.54 -17.77
C ASP A 207 -9.85 22.71 -17.01
N ILE A 208 -10.12 22.85 -15.70
CA ILE A 208 -9.53 23.90 -14.85
C ILE A 208 -8.07 23.65 -14.53
N LEU A 209 -7.69 22.41 -14.24
CA LEU A 209 -6.30 22.05 -13.95
C LEU A 209 -5.42 22.14 -15.20
N HIS A 210 -5.99 21.93 -16.38
CA HIS A 210 -5.30 22.01 -17.67
C HIS A 210 -5.36 23.42 -18.30
N GLU A 211 -6.08 24.36 -17.69
CA GLU A 211 -6.22 25.72 -18.20
C GLU A 211 -4.84 26.40 -18.36
N ASN A 212 -4.60 26.95 -19.55
CA ASN A 212 -3.35 27.63 -19.92
C ASN A 212 -2.09 26.78 -19.62
N ASP A 213 -2.08 25.53 -20.06
CA ASP A 213 -0.99 24.57 -19.79
C ASP A 213 -0.66 24.46 -18.29
N SER A 214 -1.68 24.53 -17.43
CA SER A 214 -1.59 24.48 -15.96
C SER A 214 -0.84 25.67 -15.32
N ARG A 215 -0.65 26.77 -16.04
CA ARG A 215 0.06 27.97 -15.55
C ARG A 215 -0.72 28.73 -14.49
N ILE A 216 -2.04 28.67 -14.53
CA ILE A 216 -2.91 29.40 -13.61
C ILE A 216 -3.03 28.62 -12.29
N PRO A 217 -2.57 29.18 -11.15
CA PRO A 217 -2.70 28.52 -9.85
C PRO A 217 -4.13 28.12 -9.51
N PHE A 218 -4.28 27.03 -8.77
CA PHE A 218 -5.57 26.58 -8.26
C PHE A 218 -5.81 27.23 -6.89
N THR A 219 -6.53 28.35 -6.90
CA THR A 219 -6.81 29.20 -5.72
C THR A 219 -8.20 28.91 -5.12
N GLU A 220 -8.45 29.43 -3.92
CA GLU A 220 -9.76 29.32 -3.25
C GLU A 220 -10.88 29.92 -4.10
N ASP A 221 -10.65 31.08 -4.74
CA ASP A 221 -11.64 31.71 -5.60
C ASP A 221 -12.03 30.83 -6.79
N ARG A 222 -11.08 30.12 -7.41
CA ARG A 222 -11.35 29.19 -8.50
C ARG A 222 -12.09 27.95 -8.01
N TRP A 223 -11.77 27.49 -6.79
CA TRP A 223 -12.52 26.42 -6.15
C TRP A 223 -13.98 26.83 -5.90
N LEU A 224 -14.23 28.03 -5.40
CA LEU A 224 -15.58 28.55 -5.17
C LEU A 224 -16.38 28.65 -6.48
N GLN A 225 -15.75 29.03 -7.59
CA GLN A 225 -16.40 29.07 -8.91
C GLN A 225 -16.93 27.71 -9.38
N VAL A 226 -16.29 26.61 -8.99
CA VAL A 226 -16.77 25.25 -9.32
C VAL A 226 -17.49 24.55 -8.19
N PHE A 227 -17.45 25.11 -6.99
CA PHE A 227 -18.08 24.51 -5.83
C PHE A 227 -19.59 24.34 -6.04
N ASP A 228 -20.23 25.25 -6.76
CA ASP A 228 -21.65 25.18 -7.10
C ASP A 228 -22.01 23.98 -7.99
N LEU A 229 -21.03 23.41 -8.71
CA LEU A 229 -21.21 22.21 -9.53
C LEU A 229 -20.99 20.92 -8.73
N VAL A 230 -20.38 21.00 -7.54
CA VAL A 230 -20.01 19.84 -6.73
C VAL A 230 -21.23 19.06 -6.23
N PRO A 231 -22.32 19.67 -5.72
CA PRO A 231 -23.51 18.95 -5.29
C PRO A 231 -24.10 18.05 -6.38
N ASP A 232 -24.37 18.59 -7.57
CA ASP A 232 -24.94 17.83 -8.69
C ASP A 232 -24.02 16.68 -9.12
N ALA A 233 -22.70 16.94 -9.12
CA ALA A 233 -21.71 15.95 -9.49
C ALA A 233 -21.60 14.81 -8.44
N ILE A 234 -21.76 15.13 -7.15
CA ILE A 234 -21.86 14.15 -6.06
C ILE A 234 -23.11 13.28 -6.22
N THR A 235 -24.27 13.90 -6.44
CA THR A 235 -25.54 13.18 -6.60
C THR A 235 -25.50 12.26 -7.80
N LYS A 236 -25.04 12.77 -8.94
CA LYS A 236 -24.84 11.97 -10.15
C LYS A 236 -23.90 10.79 -9.90
N HIS A 237 -22.79 11.04 -9.20
CA HIS A 237 -21.84 9.99 -8.87
C HIS A 237 -22.43 8.90 -7.97
N ALA A 238 -23.20 9.29 -6.95
CA ALA A 238 -23.90 8.35 -6.08
C ALA A 238 -24.86 7.47 -6.89
N LYS A 239 -25.61 8.06 -7.82
CA LYS A 239 -26.52 7.35 -8.73
C LYS A 239 -25.79 6.43 -9.70
N ASP A 240 -24.61 6.82 -10.20
CA ASP A 240 -23.77 5.95 -11.03
C ASP A 240 -23.27 4.70 -10.25
N ILE A 241 -22.91 4.86 -8.96
CA ILE A 241 -22.56 3.73 -8.09
C ILE A 241 -23.78 2.83 -7.87
N GLU A 242 -24.91 3.43 -7.49
CA GLU A 242 -26.19 2.74 -7.24
C GLU A 242 -26.61 1.91 -8.44
N GLN A 243 -26.70 2.53 -9.63
CA GLN A 243 -27.10 1.89 -10.87
C GLN A 243 -26.19 0.71 -11.22
N TYR A 244 -24.88 0.86 -11.06
CA TYR A 244 -23.95 -0.24 -11.28
C TYR A 244 -24.19 -1.40 -10.31
N CYS A 245 -24.44 -1.11 -9.03
CA CYS A 245 -24.77 -2.15 -8.05
C CYS A 245 -26.11 -2.83 -8.38
N VAL A 246 -27.14 -2.09 -8.80
CA VAL A 246 -28.43 -2.63 -9.25
C VAL A 246 -28.22 -3.59 -10.43
N GLU A 247 -27.47 -3.17 -11.45
CA GLU A 247 -27.17 -4.01 -12.62
C GLU A 247 -26.45 -5.30 -12.25
N LEU A 248 -25.45 -5.23 -11.37
CA LEU A 248 -24.76 -6.42 -10.87
C LEU A 248 -25.72 -7.38 -10.17
N ILE A 249 -26.54 -6.84 -9.25
CA ILE A 249 -27.45 -7.63 -8.42
C ILE A 249 -28.54 -8.29 -9.27
N ASN A 250 -29.16 -7.54 -10.18
CA ASN A 250 -30.15 -8.07 -11.12
C ASN A 250 -29.56 -9.16 -12.01
N LYS A 251 -28.33 -8.97 -12.50
CA LYS A 251 -27.62 -10.00 -13.26
C LYS A 251 -27.41 -11.28 -12.45
N ALA A 252 -27.04 -11.16 -11.16
CA ALA A 252 -26.90 -12.34 -10.30
C ALA A 252 -28.24 -13.03 -10.03
N TYR A 253 -29.32 -12.28 -9.80
CA TYR A 253 -30.65 -12.86 -9.62
C TYR A 253 -31.11 -13.62 -10.88
N ALA A 254 -30.88 -13.06 -12.07
CA ALA A 254 -31.19 -13.73 -13.33
C ALA A 254 -30.48 -15.09 -13.43
N TYR A 255 -29.19 -15.17 -13.11
CA TYR A 255 -28.47 -16.45 -13.07
C TYR A 255 -29.04 -17.41 -12.03
N THR A 256 -29.35 -16.93 -10.82
CA THR A 256 -29.92 -17.82 -9.79
C THR A 256 -31.31 -18.34 -10.17
N GLU A 257 -32.09 -17.57 -10.93
CA GLU A 257 -33.41 -17.99 -11.39
C GLU A 257 -33.31 -19.04 -12.50
N GLU A 258 -32.33 -18.92 -13.40
CA GLU A 258 -32.01 -19.96 -14.39
C GLU A 258 -31.60 -21.27 -13.71
N ASP A 259 -30.70 -21.20 -12.71
CA ASP A 259 -30.29 -22.36 -11.91
C ASP A 259 -31.48 -22.99 -11.17
N ARG A 260 -32.40 -22.17 -10.64
CA ARG A 260 -33.62 -22.65 -9.95
C ARG A 260 -34.62 -23.29 -10.90
N LYS A 261 -34.82 -22.70 -12.08
CA LYS A 261 -35.66 -23.28 -13.13
C LYS A 261 -35.16 -24.64 -13.57
N ALA A 262 -33.84 -24.82 -13.66
CA ALA A 262 -33.24 -26.12 -13.94
C ALA A 262 -33.53 -27.17 -12.85
N ILE A 263 -33.81 -26.74 -11.61
CA ILE A 263 -34.10 -27.61 -10.46
C ILE A 263 -35.62 -27.76 -10.21
N GLY A 264 -36.49 -27.02 -10.91
CA GLY A 264 -37.94 -27.15 -10.84
C GLY A 264 -38.64 -26.31 -9.76
N HIS A 265 -38.00 -25.26 -9.24
CA HIS A 265 -38.61 -24.35 -8.25
C HIS A 265 -38.57 -22.89 -8.72
N PRO A 266 -39.59 -22.41 -9.48
CA PRO A 266 -39.66 -21.01 -9.89
C PRO A 266 -39.94 -20.10 -8.68
N LEU A 267 -39.26 -18.96 -8.59
CA LEU A 267 -39.61 -17.92 -7.64
C LEU A 267 -40.70 -17.02 -8.21
N ASN A 268 -41.79 -16.85 -7.47
CA ASN A 268 -42.71 -15.74 -7.71
C ASN A 268 -42.17 -14.48 -7.00
N ILE A 269 -41.00 -13.99 -7.44
CA ILE A 269 -40.65 -12.60 -7.19
C ILE A 269 -41.45 -11.84 -8.22
N ASP A 270 -42.65 -11.39 -7.83
CA ASP A 270 -43.36 -10.39 -8.60
C ASP A 270 -42.37 -9.23 -8.78
N ASN A 271 -41.89 -9.06 -10.02
CA ASN A 271 -41.27 -7.83 -10.50
C ASN A 271 -42.36 -6.75 -10.61
N ASP A 272 -43.24 -6.66 -9.61
CA ASP A 272 -43.94 -5.44 -9.28
C ASP A 272 -42.82 -4.44 -8.90
N GLU A 273 -42.17 -3.92 -9.94
CA GLU A 273 -41.80 -2.53 -10.01
C GLU A 273 -43.01 -1.81 -9.44
N LEU A 274 -42.90 -1.45 -8.15
CA LEU A 274 -43.73 -0.43 -7.56
C LEU A 274 -43.64 0.74 -8.53
N GLN A 275 -44.64 0.87 -9.42
CA GLN A 275 -44.77 1.99 -10.32
C GLN A 275 -44.88 3.21 -9.42
N LEU A 276 -43.74 3.88 -9.26
CA LEU A 276 -43.59 5.05 -8.40
C LEU A 276 -44.08 6.24 -9.21
N ASP A 277 -45.36 6.55 -9.06
CA ASP A 277 -46.06 7.64 -9.75
C ASP A 277 -45.60 9.05 -9.31
N ASP A 278 -44.54 9.19 -8.51
CA ASP A 278 -44.02 10.51 -8.12
C ASP A 278 -42.49 10.59 -8.19
N ALA A 279 -42.00 11.13 -9.32
CA ALA A 279 -40.58 11.27 -9.64
C ALA A 279 -39.82 12.26 -8.74
N THR A 280 -40.51 13.02 -7.88
CA THR A 280 -39.88 14.11 -7.11
C THR A 280 -39.55 13.76 -5.65
N GLU A 281 -40.16 12.73 -5.05
CA GLU A 281 -39.80 12.26 -3.70
C GLU A 281 -38.70 11.17 -3.68
N ASP A 282 -38.18 10.79 -4.86
CA ASP A 282 -37.43 9.53 -5.05
C ASP A 282 -35.89 9.66 -4.94
N GLU A 283 -35.33 10.86 -4.86
CA GLU A 283 -33.86 11.02 -4.86
C GLU A 283 -33.17 10.40 -3.64
N ASP A 284 -33.84 10.41 -2.48
CA ASP A 284 -33.32 9.86 -1.22
C ASP A 284 -33.58 8.36 -1.07
N ARG A 285 -34.32 7.72 -1.99
CA ARG A 285 -34.70 6.30 -1.89
C ARG A 285 -33.61 5.39 -2.45
N ILE A 286 -33.34 4.31 -1.72
CA ILE A 286 -32.45 3.24 -2.13
C ILE A 286 -33.28 2.21 -2.90
N PRO A 287 -32.81 1.74 -4.08
CA PRO A 287 -33.47 0.68 -4.83
C PRO A 287 -33.74 -0.54 -3.96
N THR A 288 -34.98 -1.04 -3.97
CA THR A 288 -35.40 -2.14 -3.10
C THR A 288 -34.57 -3.41 -3.28
N CYS A 289 -34.10 -3.68 -4.51
CA CYS A 289 -33.21 -4.80 -4.80
C CYS A 289 -31.84 -4.70 -4.12
N LEU A 290 -31.41 -3.52 -3.64
CA LEU A 290 -30.17 -3.36 -2.85
C LEU A 290 -30.41 -3.51 -1.35
N LEU A 291 -31.67 -3.56 -0.92
CA LEU A 291 -32.08 -3.65 0.47
C LEU A 291 -32.31 -5.08 0.95
N PHE A 292 -32.26 -6.09 0.09
CA PHE A 292 -32.42 -7.48 0.51
C PHE A 292 -31.15 -8.03 1.16
N ALA A 293 -31.32 -8.95 2.11
CA ALA A 293 -30.24 -9.69 2.75
C ALA A 293 -29.42 -10.53 1.76
N THR A 294 -29.99 -10.86 0.61
CA THR A 294 -29.32 -11.58 -0.49
C THR A 294 -28.55 -10.65 -1.43
N SER A 295 -28.69 -9.33 -1.29
CA SER A 295 -28.07 -8.32 -2.14
C SER A 295 -26.62 -8.07 -1.76
N LEU A 296 -25.77 -8.99 -2.18
CA LEU A 296 -24.38 -9.08 -1.75
C LEU A 296 -23.42 -8.92 -2.93
N ILE A 297 -22.39 -8.11 -2.72
CA ILE A 297 -21.35 -7.80 -3.70
C ILE A 297 -20.01 -8.29 -3.14
N THR A 298 -19.11 -8.71 -4.02
CA THR A 298 -17.75 -9.09 -3.66
C THR A 298 -16.82 -7.90 -3.94
N GLY A 299 -16.22 -7.35 -2.88
CA GLY A 299 -15.30 -6.20 -2.95
C GLY A 299 -13.83 -6.57 -3.13
N GLY A 300 -12.95 -5.56 -3.14
CA GLY A 300 -11.51 -5.66 -3.48
C GLY A 300 -10.58 -6.51 -2.59
N LEU A 301 -11.14 -7.30 -1.67
CA LEU A 301 -10.42 -8.30 -0.86
C LEU A 301 -11.08 -9.68 -0.94
N ASP A 302 -11.88 -9.91 -1.98
CA ASP A 302 -12.71 -11.10 -2.13
C ASP A 302 -13.61 -11.37 -0.91
N ARG A 303 -14.12 -10.29 -0.31
CA ARG A 303 -15.04 -10.35 0.82
C ARG A 303 -16.41 -9.95 0.35
N VAL A 304 -17.40 -10.69 0.83
CA VAL A 304 -18.80 -10.37 0.62
C VAL A 304 -19.19 -9.15 1.48
N GLU A 305 -19.87 -8.19 0.88
CA GLU A 305 -20.37 -6.99 1.54
C GLU A 305 -21.73 -6.55 0.97
N SER A 306 -22.54 -5.82 1.76
CA SER A 306 -23.75 -5.16 1.25
C SER A 306 -23.42 -3.85 0.53
N TYR A 307 -24.39 -3.35 -0.22
CA TYR A 307 -24.37 -1.98 -0.72
C TYR A 307 -24.12 -0.94 0.39
N THR A 308 -24.84 -1.03 1.51
CA THR A 308 -24.64 -0.13 2.66
C THR A 308 -23.20 -0.19 3.20
N ARG A 309 -22.59 -1.38 3.25
CA ARG A 309 -21.21 -1.54 3.72
C ARG A 309 -20.18 -1.04 2.72
N LEU A 310 -20.46 -1.15 1.42
CA LEU A 310 -19.67 -0.49 0.37
C LEU A 310 -19.68 1.03 0.57
N LEU A 311 -20.86 1.64 0.76
CA LEU A 311 -20.98 3.07 1.03
C LEU A 311 -20.30 3.46 2.35
N TYR A 312 -20.45 2.64 3.39
CA TYR A 312 -19.75 2.84 4.67
C TYR A 312 -18.25 2.89 4.48
N ARG A 313 -17.68 1.86 3.82
CA ARG A 313 -16.24 1.78 3.54
C ARG A 313 -15.77 3.05 2.85
N ARG A 314 -16.48 3.50 1.83
CA ARG A 314 -16.15 4.74 1.10
C ARG A 314 -16.25 5.97 2.01
N SER A 315 -17.24 6.03 2.89
CA SER A 315 -17.40 7.14 3.84
C SER A 315 -16.32 7.24 4.92
N ILE A 316 -15.60 6.16 5.24
CA ILE A 316 -14.59 6.13 6.32
C ILE A 316 -13.14 6.19 5.84
N VAL A 317 -12.88 5.89 4.57
CA VAL A 317 -11.50 5.77 4.02
C VAL A 317 -10.73 7.10 4.10
N HIS A 318 -11.41 8.23 4.28
CA HIS A 318 -10.82 9.57 4.45
C HIS A 318 -9.83 9.67 5.60
N PHE A 319 -10.00 8.90 6.68
CA PHE A 319 -9.16 9.06 7.87
C PHE A 319 -7.77 8.41 7.77
N ASN A 320 -7.57 7.43 6.89
CA ASN A 320 -6.35 6.61 6.90
C ASN A 320 -5.35 6.93 5.77
N LEU A 321 -5.71 7.77 4.79
CA LEU A 321 -4.92 7.98 3.57
C LEU A 321 -4.73 9.47 3.23
N VAL A 322 -4.38 10.29 4.22
CA VAL A 322 -4.03 11.72 4.04
C VAL A 322 -2.94 11.93 2.96
N THR A 323 -2.17 10.90 2.61
CA THR A 323 -1.16 10.94 1.54
C THR A 323 -1.53 10.21 0.25
N GLY A 324 -2.52 9.31 0.28
CA GLY A 324 -2.83 8.38 -0.82
C GLY A 324 -4.00 8.77 -1.73
N GLY A 325 -4.73 9.84 -1.40
CA GLY A 325 -5.73 10.45 -2.28
C GLY A 325 -7.03 9.68 -2.52
N GLY A 326 -7.21 8.48 -1.95
CA GLY A 326 -8.40 7.64 -2.17
C GLY A 326 -8.49 7.16 -3.64
N SER A 327 -8.82 5.89 -3.84
CA SER A 327 -9.05 5.40 -5.21
C SER A 327 -10.40 5.88 -5.73
N ALA A 328 -10.41 6.43 -6.95
CA ALA A 328 -11.64 6.75 -7.64
C ALA A 328 -12.53 5.51 -7.78
N TRP A 329 -13.86 5.71 -7.87
CA TRP A 329 -14.84 4.65 -8.06
C TRP A 329 -14.49 3.70 -9.19
N ARG A 330 -13.86 4.16 -10.28
CA ARG A 330 -13.41 3.27 -11.36
C ARG A 330 -12.59 2.08 -10.86
N PHE A 331 -11.69 2.28 -9.91
CA PHE A 331 -10.88 1.20 -9.33
C PHE A 331 -11.71 0.27 -8.44
N ASP A 332 -12.65 0.83 -7.69
CA ASP A 332 -13.58 0.03 -6.88
C ASP A 332 -14.54 -0.75 -7.78
N LYS A 333 -15.01 -0.16 -8.88
CA LYS A 333 -15.89 -0.77 -9.88
C LYS A 333 -15.26 -2.01 -10.50
N GLU A 334 -13.98 -1.91 -10.89
CA GLU A 334 -13.21 -3.04 -11.43
C GLU A 334 -13.02 -4.18 -10.40
N ARG A 335 -13.07 -3.86 -9.11
CA ARG A 335 -12.95 -4.82 -8.00
C ARG A 335 -14.30 -5.35 -7.52
N CYS A 336 -15.37 -4.58 -7.72
CA CYS A 336 -16.73 -4.97 -7.40
C CYS A 336 -17.20 -5.97 -8.45
N SER A 337 -17.30 -7.21 -8.02
CA SER A 337 -17.89 -8.28 -8.82
C SER A 337 -19.04 -8.90 -8.05
N ILE A 338 -19.93 -9.58 -8.75
CA ILE A 338 -20.95 -10.39 -8.11
C ILE A 338 -20.68 -11.85 -8.35
N ARG A 339 -20.64 -12.62 -7.27
CA ARG A 339 -20.64 -14.08 -7.31
C ARG A 339 -22.08 -14.51 -7.13
N TYR A 340 -22.71 -15.00 -8.20
CA TYR A 340 -24.08 -15.57 -8.14
C TYR A 340 -24.20 -16.64 -7.03
N HIS A 341 -23.09 -17.34 -6.76
CA HIS A 341 -22.98 -18.28 -5.65
C HIS A 341 -23.22 -17.63 -4.28
N SER A 342 -22.73 -16.40 -4.03
CA SER A 342 -22.99 -15.67 -2.77
C SER A 342 -24.47 -15.37 -2.56
N VAL A 343 -25.19 -14.98 -3.63
CA VAL A 343 -26.65 -14.75 -3.60
C VAL A 343 -27.39 -16.05 -3.28
N THR A 344 -26.97 -17.15 -3.91
CA THR A 344 -27.55 -18.49 -3.69
C THR A 344 -27.33 -18.96 -2.25
N VAL A 345 -26.09 -18.84 -1.75
CA VAL A 345 -25.73 -19.19 -0.36
C VAL A 345 -26.54 -18.36 0.62
N ALA A 346 -26.62 -17.04 0.44
CA ALA A 346 -27.41 -16.16 1.29
C ALA A 346 -28.90 -16.56 1.31
N SER A 347 -29.49 -16.85 0.15
CA SER A 347 -30.88 -17.29 0.05
C SER A 347 -31.14 -18.59 0.81
N ARG A 348 -30.25 -19.57 0.67
CA ARG A 348 -30.35 -20.85 1.38
C ARG A 348 -30.15 -20.67 2.89
N LEU A 349 -29.22 -19.82 3.31
CA LEU A 349 -29.02 -19.49 4.71
C LEU A 349 -30.27 -18.87 5.34
N LEU A 350 -30.98 -17.97 4.64
CA LEU A 350 -32.26 -17.43 5.10
C LEU A 350 -33.30 -18.54 5.31
N LYS A 351 -33.40 -19.50 4.38
CA LYS A 351 -34.29 -20.66 4.52
C LYS A 351 -33.94 -21.50 5.76
N HIS A 352 -32.65 -21.77 5.99
CA HIS A 352 -32.17 -22.49 7.20
C HIS A 352 -32.48 -21.73 8.49
N LEU A 353 -32.46 -20.39 8.46
CA LEU A 353 -32.86 -19.53 9.57
C LEU A 353 -34.39 -19.34 9.70
N GLN A 354 -35.18 -19.97 8.81
CA GLN A 354 -36.64 -19.80 8.74
C GLN A 354 -37.06 -18.34 8.50
N LEU A 355 -36.24 -17.60 7.75
CA LEU A 355 -36.48 -16.21 7.37
C LEU A 355 -36.93 -16.15 5.89
N PRO A 356 -37.84 -15.22 5.54
CA PRO A 356 -38.23 -15.00 4.14
C PRO A 356 -37.02 -14.61 3.27
N GLU A 357 -37.02 -14.97 1.98
CA GLU A 357 -35.94 -14.55 1.07
C GLU A 357 -35.89 -13.01 0.89
N LYS A 358 -37.05 -12.35 1.04
CA LYS A 358 -37.18 -10.88 1.04
C LYS A 358 -36.76 -10.24 2.38
N THR A 359 -36.05 -10.95 3.25
CA THR A 359 -35.54 -10.37 4.50
C THR A 359 -34.65 -9.17 4.19
N SER A 360 -34.82 -8.07 4.92
CA SER A 360 -34.07 -6.83 4.70
C SER A 360 -32.64 -6.94 5.23
N MET A 361 -31.72 -6.27 4.55
CA MET A 361 -30.32 -6.15 4.98
C MET A 361 -30.22 -5.38 6.31
N ALA A 362 -31.10 -4.40 6.55
CA ALA A 362 -31.15 -3.65 7.79
C ALA A 362 -31.42 -4.57 8.99
N TYR A 363 -32.39 -5.48 8.87
CA TYR A 363 -32.66 -6.49 9.89
C TYR A 363 -31.43 -7.39 10.14
N MET A 364 -30.78 -7.88 9.07
CA MET A 364 -29.59 -8.72 9.21
C MET A 364 -28.40 -7.99 9.84
N MET A 365 -28.25 -6.68 9.57
CA MET A 365 -27.24 -5.84 10.20
C MET A 365 -27.55 -5.58 11.67
N ALA A 366 -28.81 -5.34 12.03
CA ALA A 366 -29.23 -5.14 13.42
C ALA A 366 -29.03 -6.40 14.29
N CYS A 367 -29.03 -7.59 13.68
CA CYS A 367 -28.62 -8.83 14.34
C CYS A 367 -27.12 -8.84 14.71
N GLY A 368 -26.31 -7.89 14.27
CA GLY A 368 -24.91 -7.78 14.64
C GLY A 368 -24.13 -9.06 14.39
N THR A 369 -23.48 -9.60 15.42
CA THR A 369 -22.69 -10.85 15.38
C THR A 369 -23.46 -12.08 15.89
N ASP A 370 -24.79 -12.08 15.79
CA ASP A 370 -25.63 -13.13 16.37
C ASP A 370 -25.60 -14.46 15.59
N PHE A 371 -24.92 -14.53 14.45
CA PHE A 371 -24.92 -15.72 13.62
C PHE A 371 -23.78 -16.67 13.97
N ARG A 372 -24.06 -17.98 13.95
CA ARG A 372 -23.07 -19.03 14.14
C ARG A 372 -23.22 -20.14 13.13
N CYS A 373 -22.08 -20.60 12.63
CA CYS A 373 -21.98 -21.81 11.84
C CYS A 373 -21.93 -23.03 12.77
N LEU A 374 -22.99 -23.84 12.81
CA LEU A 374 -23.09 -25.00 13.72
C LEU A 374 -22.17 -26.15 13.29
N THR A 375 -21.75 -26.18 12.03
CA THR A 375 -20.76 -27.12 11.50
C THR A 375 -19.33 -26.80 11.97
N CYS A 376 -19.01 -25.52 12.18
CA CYS A 376 -17.71 -25.08 12.71
C CYS A 376 -17.69 -24.97 14.24
N LEU A 377 -18.83 -24.68 14.89
CA LEU A 377 -18.99 -24.74 16.35
C LEU A 377 -18.52 -26.08 16.89
N ARG A 378 -18.79 -27.09 16.08
CA ARG A 378 -18.38 -28.46 16.24
C ARG A 378 -16.83 -28.63 16.29
N ALA A 379 -16.02 -27.83 15.62
CA ALA A 379 -14.58 -28.11 15.45
C ALA A 379 -13.62 -27.51 16.51
N SER A 380 -13.94 -26.42 17.22
CA SER A 380 -13.20 -25.98 18.46
C SER A 380 -13.51 -24.57 18.95
N LYS A 381 -14.02 -23.64 18.13
CA LYS A 381 -14.43 -22.29 18.56
C LYS A 381 -15.53 -21.74 17.64
N ALA A 382 -16.76 -21.67 18.11
CA ALA A 382 -17.80 -20.94 17.41
C ALA A 382 -17.56 -19.45 17.53
N THR A 383 -17.01 -18.85 16.48
CA THR A 383 -17.01 -17.40 16.36
C THR A 383 -18.41 -16.94 16.00
N SER A 384 -18.96 -16.04 16.82
CA SER A 384 -20.10 -15.22 16.45
C SER A 384 -19.72 -14.37 15.23
N MET A 385 -20.55 -14.38 14.20
CA MET A 385 -20.29 -13.76 12.90
C MET A 385 -21.39 -12.77 12.58
N THR A 386 -21.05 -11.71 11.86
CA THR A 386 -22.04 -10.89 11.15
C THR A 386 -22.66 -11.66 10.00
N TRP A 387 -23.79 -11.16 9.47
CA TRP A 387 -24.42 -11.76 8.29
C TRP A 387 -23.44 -11.92 7.11
N PHE A 388 -22.64 -10.88 6.83
CA PHE A 388 -21.65 -10.90 5.74
C PHE A 388 -20.57 -11.96 5.97
N GLU A 389 -20.07 -12.05 7.20
CA GLU A 389 -19.05 -13.04 7.57
C GLU A 389 -19.62 -14.46 7.50
N LEU A 390 -20.87 -14.67 7.87
CA LEU A 390 -21.53 -15.97 7.72
C LEU A 390 -21.63 -16.37 6.24
N VAL A 391 -22.14 -15.48 5.38
CA VAL A 391 -22.26 -15.79 3.96
C VAL A 391 -20.87 -16.02 3.33
N ASP A 392 -19.91 -15.14 3.61
CA ASP A 392 -18.53 -15.25 3.15
C ASP A 392 -17.87 -16.55 3.62
N HIS A 393 -18.14 -16.96 4.87
CA HIS A 393 -17.67 -18.23 5.43
C HIS A 393 -18.18 -19.43 4.63
N PHE A 394 -19.49 -19.51 4.36
CA PHE A 394 -20.06 -20.61 3.57
C PHE A 394 -19.56 -20.60 2.12
N VAL A 395 -19.48 -19.43 1.48
CA VAL A 395 -18.92 -19.28 0.12
C VAL A 395 -17.48 -19.78 0.06
N LYS A 396 -16.66 -19.46 1.06
CA LYS A 396 -15.26 -19.91 1.14
C LYS A 396 -15.15 -21.40 1.44
N ALA A 397 -16.03 -21.93 2.30
CA ALA A 397 -16.07 -23.35 2.61
C ALA A 397 -16.42 -24.19 1.37
N ASP A 398 -17.45 -23.78 0.62
CA ASP A 398 -17.84 -24.41 -0.65
C ASP A 398 -16.72 -24.30 -1.71
N GLY A 399 -16.09 -23.12 -1.83
CA GLY A 399 -14.94 -22.93 -2.71
C GLY A 399 -13.79 -23.88 -2.37
N LYS A 400 -13.42 -23.97 -1.08
CA LYS A 400 -12.38 -24.87 -0.59
C LYS A 400 -12.71 -26.34 -0.87
N PHE A 401 -13.95 -26.75 -0.65
CA PHE A 401 -14.41 -28.10 -0.96
C PHE A 401 -14.24 -28.42 -2.46
N ASN A 402 -14.67 -27.52 -3.34
CA ASN A 402 -14.56 -27.71 -4.78
C ASN A 402 -13.10 -27.77 -5.26
N ASP A 403 -12.22 -26.97 -4.68
CA ASP A 403 -10.79 -27.03 -4.99
C ASP A 403 -10.15 -28.33 -4.52
N GLN A 404 -10.49 -28.80 -3.32
CA GLN A 404 -10.04 -30.10 -2.82
C GLN A 404 -10.54 -31.26 -3.68
N LYS A 405 -11.81 -31.23 -4.07
CA LYS A 405 -12.41 -32.22 -4.97
C LYS A 405 -11.65 -32.28 -6.29
N ARG A 406 -11.35 -31.13 -6.90
CA ARG A 406 -10.58 -31.04 -8.15
C ARG A 406 -9.16 -31.60 -8.00
N ILE A 407 -8.52 -31.37 -6.86
CA ILE A 407 -7.18 -31.92 -6.55
C ILE A 407 -7.25 -33.44 -6.43
N ILE A 408 -8.25 -33.98 -5.73
CA ILE A 408 -8.48 -35.43 -5.58
C ILE A 408 -8.66 -36.07 -6.95
N GLU A 409 -9.55 -35.51 -7.77
CA GLU A 409 -9.83 -35.99 -9.13
C GLU A 409 -8.58 -35.96 -10.02
N LYS A 410 -7.87 -34.82 -10.04
CA LYS A 410 -6.65 -34.66 -10.84
C LYS A 410 -5.52 -35.58 -10.39
N SER A 411 -5.47 -35.92 -9.12
CA SER A 411 -4.41 -36.76 -8.53
C SER A 411 -4.75 -38.25 -8.53
N GLY A 412 -5.96 -38.64 -8.98
CA GLY A 412 -6.43 -40.03 -8.95
C GLY A 412 -6.55 -40.59 -7.52
N LEU A 413 -6.69 -39.72 -6.52
CA LEU A 413 -6.78 -40.13 -5.12
C LEU A 413 -8.18 -40.66 -4.83
N LYS A 414 -8.28 -41.74 -4.04
CA LYS A 414 -9.56 -42.29 -3.57
C LYS A 414 -9.83 -41.81 -2.15
N ILE A 415 -9.93 -40.49 -1.98
CA ILE A 415 -10.20 -39.88 -0.67
C ILE A 415 -11.68 -39.47 -0.65
N PRO A 416 -12.51 -40.01 0.27
CA PRO A 416 -13.85 -39.52 0.46
C PRO A 416 -13.79 -38.08 0.98
N LEU A 417 -14.57 -37.22 0.36
CA LEU A 417 -14.66 -35.81 0.69
C LEU A 417 -16.15 -35.45 0.83
N LEU A 418 -16.51 -34.93 2.00
CA LEU A 418 -17.86 -34.48 2.32
C LEU A 418 -17.89 -32.96 2.39
N ASN A 419 -18.91 -32.34 1.78
CA ASN A 419 -19.13 -30.91 1.93
C ASN A 419 -19.93 -30.65 3.20
N ASP A 420 -19.24 -30.44 4.31
CA ASP A 420 -19.83 -30.11 5.61
C ASP A 420 -20.50 -28.72 5.67
N HIS A 421 -20.51 -27.98 4.58
CA HIS A 421 -21.17 -26.68 4.44
C HIS A 421 -22.23 -26.67 3.34
N ASP A 422 -22.59 -27.84 2.81
CA ASP A 422 -23.62 -27.94 1.78
C ASP A 422 -25.02 -27.62 2.34
N LEU A 423 -25.48 -26.40 2.03
CA LEU A 423 -26.79 -25.92 2.43
C LEU A 423 -27.97 -26.64 1.74
N THR A 424 -27.71 -27.52 0.76
CA THR A 424 -28.74 -28.34 0.09
C THR A 424 -28.90 -29.72 0.69
N SER A 425 -27.95 -30.16 1.52
CA SER A 425 -28.01 -31.47 2.16
C SER A 425 -29.18 -31.49 3.16
N GLU A 426 -30.16 -32.38 2.92
CA GLU A 426 -31.23 -32.68 3.89
C GLU A 426 -30.72 -33.49 5.08
N VAL A 427 -29.50 -34.05 4.97
CA VAL A 427 -28.90 -35.00 5.91
C VAL A 427 -28.40 -34.32 7.17
N ASP A 428 -28.06 -33.03 7.09
CA ASP A 428 -27.59 -32.26 8.22
C ASP A 428 -28.71 -31.35 8.71
N GLY A 429 -29.02 -31.40 10.01
CA GLY A 429 -30.02 -30.57 10.65
C GLY A 429 -29.75 -29.06 10.54
N LYS A 430 -30.09 -28.26 11.56
CA LYS A 430 -29.80 -26.82 11.52
C LYS A 430 -28.28 -26.60 11.34
N LEU A 431 -27.86 -26.11 10.16
CA LEU A 431 -26.45 -25.82 9.84
C LEU A 431 -26.01 -24.47 10.41
N VAL A 432 -26.97 -23.58 10.63
CA VAL A 432 -26.76 -22.25 11.17
C VAL A 432 -27.75 -21.98 12.29
N ALA A 433 -27.30 -21.20 13.26
CA ALA A 433 -28.15 -20.67 14.31
C ALA A 433 -27.94 -19.17 14.43
N ARG A 434 -29.04 -18.48 14.74
CA ARG A 434 -29.00 -17.15 15.32
C ARG A 434 -29.13 -17.30 16.83
N ILE A 435 -28.24 -16.68 17.59
CA ILE A 435 -28.38 -16.53 19.04
C ILE A 435 -29.13 -15.23 19.29
N PRO A 436 -30.41 -15.26 19.67
CA PRO A 436 -31.18 -14.03 19.82
C PRO A 436 -30.60 -13.21 20.96
N ARG A 437 -30.21 -11.96 20.68
CA ARG A 437 -30.09 -10.93 21.72
C ARG A 437 -31.42 -10.18 21.84
N PRO A 438 -31.79 -9.73 23.04
CA PRO A 438 -33.08 -9.05 23.30
C PRO A 438 -33.21 -7.66 22.65
N THR A 439 -32.36 -7.30 21.68
CA THR A 439 -32.14 -5.91 21.24
C THR A 439 -32.53 -5.62 19.79
N VAL A 440 -33.11 -6.58 19.05
CA VAL A 440 -33.50 -6.34 17.64
C VAL A 440 -35.00 -6.11 17.54
N ASP A 441 -35.41 -4.84 17.59
CA ASP A 441 -36.82 -4.41 17.46
C ASP A 441 -37.29 -4.28 15.99
N LEU A 442 -36.50 -4.74 15.02
CA LEU A 442 -36.84 -4.70 13.59
C LEU A 442 -37.52 -5.99 13.14
N MET A 443 -38.55 -5.87 12.28
CA MET A 443 -39.13 -7.03 11.61
C MET A 443 -38.28 -7.45 10.40
N PRO A 444 -38.20 -8.76 10.05
CA PRO A 444 -37.41 -9.22 8.90
C PRO A 444 -37.77 -8.55 7.57
N LEU A 445 -39.03 -8.17 7.38
CA LEU A 445 -39.52 -7.50 6.16
C LEU A 445 -39.60 -5.98 6.31
N ASP A 446 -38.98 -5.42 7.35
CA ASP A 446 -38.98 -3.98 7.55
C ASP A 446 -37.98 -3.32 6.60
N PHE A 447 -38.53 -2.58 5.63
CA PHE A 447 -37.80 -1.72 4.69
C PHE A 447 -37.92 -0.24 5.06
N SER A 448 -38.30 0.09 6.32
CA SER A 448 -38.39 1.46 6.82
C SER A 448 -37.06 2.22 6.72
N MET A 449 -35.92 1.50 6.68
CA MET A 449 -34.57 2.02 6.41
C MET A 449 -34.21 2.02 4.91
N ASN A 450 -35.10 2.49 4.05
CA ASN A 450 -34.89 2.55 2.60
C ASN A 450 -34.38 3.91 2.11
N ARG A 451 -33.99 4.82 3.01
CA ARG A 451 -33.51 6.16 2.64
C ARG A 451 -32.04 6.38 2.95
N TYR A 452 -31.35 7.14 2.10
CA TYR A 452 -29.95 7.51 2.29
C TYR A 452 -29.74 8.41 3.50
N SER A 453 -30.66 9.33 3.75
CA SER A 453 -30.70 10.15 4.96
C SER A 453 -30.60 9.30 6.23
N GLN A 454 -31.36 8.20 6.31
CA GLN A 454 -31.33 7.26 7.43
C GLN A 454 -30.02 6.45 7.47
N LEU A 455 -29.55 5.95 6.33
CA LEU A 455 -28.26 5.27 6.27
C LEU A 455 -27.13 6.19 6.76
N SER A 456 -27.09 7.44 6.32
CA SER A 456 -26.02 8.39 6.68
C SER A 456 -25.88 8.63 8.19
N MET A 457 -26.99 8.57 8.93
CA MET A 457 -27.00 8.66 10.39
C MET A 457 -26.37 7.42 11.04
N SER A 458 -26.63 6.22 10.48
CA SER A 458 -26.05 4.97 10.99
C SER A 458 -24.55 4.81 10.67
N LEU A 459 -24.10 5.36 9.53
CA LEU A 459 -22.73 5.27 9.03
C LEU A 459 -21.71 6.10 9.84
N GLY A 460 -22.13 6.85 10.86
CA GLY A 460 -21.25 7.67 11.71
C GLY A 460 -20.85 7.03 13.05
N GLY A 461 -21.50 5.94 13.46
CA GLY A 461 -21.22 5.27 14.72
C GLY A 461 -20.03 4.31 14.59
N LYS A 462 -18.94 4.54 15.35
CA LYS A 462 -17.92 3.49 15.57
C LYS A 462 -18.57 2.35 16.36
N GLU A 463 -19.12 1.37 15.67
CA GLU A 463 -19.44 0.09 16.31
C GLU A 463 -18.14 -0.65 16.62
N LEU A 464 -17.62 -0.42 17.84
CA LEU A 464 -16.61 -1.27 18.44
C LEU A 464 -17.32 -2.55 18.91
N HIS A 465 -17.49 -3.51 18.01
CA HIS A 465 -17.90 -4.87 18.41
C HIS A 465 -16.75 -5.52 19.17
N ASN A 466 -16.78 -5.40 20.49
CA ASN A 466 -15.86 -6.11 21.36
C ASN A 466 -16.31 -7.59 21.39
N THR A 467 -15.59 -8.46 20.68
CA THR A 467 -15.89 -9.90 20.63
C THR A 467 -15.56 -10.53 21.97
N ASP A 468 -16.55 -10.57 22.87
CA ASP A 468 -16.45 -11.31 24.12
C ASP A 468 -16.68 -12.80 23.84
N PHE A 469 -15.64 -13.62 24.02
CA PHE A 469 -15.63 -15.04 23.66
C PHE A 469 -16.18 -15.89 24.81
N SER A 470 -17.50 -15.96 24.95
CA SER A 470 -18.11 -16.99 25.81
C SER A 470 -18.10 -18.35 25.11
N ARG A 471 -17.39 -19.33 25.70
CA ARG A 471 -17.40 -20.73 25.26
C ARG A 471 -18.78 -21.33 25.52
N ALA A 472 -19.56 -21.55 24.46
CA ALA A 472 -20.72 -22.43 24.54
C ALA A 472 -20.22 -23.89 24.55
N ILE A 473 -20.65 -24.67 25.54
CA ILE A 473 -20.41 -26.11 25.61
C ILE A 473 -21.46 -26.78 24.72
N ASP A 474 -21.02 -27.61 23.79
CA ASP A 474 -21.90 -28.39 22.89
C ASP A 474 -22.37 -29.64 23.64
N GLU A 475 -23.64 -29.69 24.04
CA GLU A 475 -24.24 -30.84 24.75
C GLU A 475 -24.54 -32.03 23.81
N CYS A 476 -24.36 -31.88 22.48
CA CYS A 476 -24.70 -32.92 21.50
C CYS A 476 -23.59 -33.94 21.23
N ASP A 477 -22.36 -33.67 21.66
CA ASP A 477 -21.31 -34.68 21.71
C ASP A 477 -21.43 -35.34 23.09
N GLY A 478 -22.13 -36.48 23.16
CA GLY A 478 -22.51 -37.15 24.42
C GLY A 478 -21.40 -37.19 25.47
N GLU A 479 -21.81 -37.23 26.75
CA GLU A 479 -21.00 -37.25 27.98
C GLU A 479 -19.49 -37.22 27.73
N PRO A 480 -18.79 -36.08 28.00
CA PRO A 480 -17.37 -35.94 27.71
C PRO A 480 -16.65 -37.19 28.22
N GLU A 481 -16.14 -38.02 27.30
CA GLU A 481 -15.35 -39.20 27.68
C GLU A 481 -14.29 -38.67 28.63
N TYR A 482 -14.36 -39.08 29.90
CA TYR A 482 -13.44 -38.60 30.93
C TYR A 482 -12.07 -39.12 30.51
N ILE A 483 -11.30 -38.27 29.81
CA ILE A 483 -10.00 -38.65 29.30
C ILE A 483 -9.15 -38.87 30.55
N ASP A 484 -8.76 -40.12 30.78
CA ASP A 484 -7.81 -40.48 31.82
C ASP A 484 -6.46 -39.84 31.47
N LEU A 485 -6.23 -38.65 32.03
CA LEU A 485 -5.03 -37.84 31.83
C LEU A 485 -3.76 -38.55 32.29
N GLY A 486 -3.86 -39.69 33.00
CA GLY A 486 -2.73 -40.46 33.51
C GLY A 486 -1.96 -41.28 32.46
N ASN A 487 -2.48 -41.43 31.23
CA ASN A 487 -1.88 -42.33 30.23
C ASN A 487 -1.74 -41.75 28.81
N LEU A 488 -1.99 -40.45 28.61
CA LEU A 488 -1.80 -39.84 27.29
C LEU A 488 -0.36 -39.31 27.12
N ASP A 489 0.39 -39.97 26.24
CA ASP A 489 1.62 -39.46 25.65
C ASP A 489 1.32 -38.23 24.78
N VAL A 490 1.31 -37.04 25.41
CA VAL A 490 0.99 -35.74 24.78
C VAL A 490 1.91 -35.41 23.61
N THR A 491 3.09 -36.05 23.54
CA THR A 491 4.07 -35.87 22.46
C THR A 491 3.61 -36.42 21.10
N ARG A 492 2.51 -37.17 21.03
CA ARG A 492 1.96 -37.76 19.79
C ARG A 492 0.70 -37.09 19.23
N MET A 493 0.12 -36.08 19.88
CA MET A 493 -1.19 -35.52 19.47
C MET A 493 -1.14 -34.48 18.34
N SER A 494 0.03 -34.24 17.72
CA SER A 494 0.15 -33.36 16.53
C SER A 494 0.16 -34.13 15.20
N GLU A 495 -0.28 -35.38 15.19
CA GLU A 495 -0.40 -36.14 13.95
C GLU A 495 -1.47 -35.49 13.05
N SER A 496 -1.00 -34.87 11.95
CA SER A 496 -1.85 -34.32 10.90
C SER A 496 -2.82 -35.39 10.39
N CYS A 497 -4.07 -35.02 10.07
CA CYS A 497 -5.04 -35.94 9.49
C CYS A 497 -4.40 -36.69 8.29
N PRO A 498 -4.41 -38.04 8.28
CA PRO A 498 -3.72 -38.81 7.23
C PRO A 498 -4.32 -38.55 5.86
N MET A 499 -5.61 -38.25 5.77
CA MET A 499 -6.30 -37.89 4.52
C MET A 499 -5.91 -36.49 4.05
N CYS A 500 -5.84 -35.51 4.94
CA CYS A 500 -5.35 -34.16 4.60
C CYS A 500 -3.87 -34.17 4.19
N SER A 501 -3.05 -35.02 4.81
CA SER A 501 -1.63 -35.20 4.47
C SER A 501 -1.46 -35.77 3.05
N LYS A 502 -2.29 -36.75 2.65
CA LYS A 502 -2.33 -37.27 1.26
C LYS A 502 -2.67 -36.19 0.21
N LEU A 503 -3.38 -35.13 0.61
CA LEU A 503 -3.71 -33.99 -0.25
C LEU A 503 -2.60 -32.93 -0.31
N GLY A 504 -1.49 -33.11 0.41
CA GLY A 504 -0.40 -32.14 0.49
C GLY A 504 -0.74 -30.91 1.34
N TYR A 505 -1.84 -30.92 2.10
CA TYR A 505 -2.15 -29.86 3.04
C TYR A 505 -1.43 -30.12 4.36
N LEU A 506 -0.41 -29.30 4.65
CA LEU A 506 0.15 -29.12 5.99
C LEU A 506 -0.80 -28.28 6.87
N HIS A 507 -2.09 -28.58 6.86
CA HIS A 507 -3.02 -27.93 7.77
C HIS A 507 -2.79 -28.50 9.16
N VAL A 508 -2.24 -27.67 10.05
CA VAL A 508 -2.33 -27.91 11.48
C VAL A 508 -3.81 -27.83 11.83
N HIS A 509 -4.44 -28.97 12.09
CA HIS A 509 -5.77 -28.97 12.67
C HIS A 509 -5.61 -28.44 14.10
N TYR A 510 -6.33 -27.38 14.46
CA TYR A 510 -6.39 -26.87 15.84
C TYR A 510 -7.16 -27.80 16.79
N GLU A 511 -7.39 -29.03 16.34
CA GLU A 511 -8.06 -30.09 17.06
C GLU A 511 -6.99 -30.85 17.83
N ASP A 512 -6.49 -30.22 18.89
CA ASP A 512 -5.47 -30.80 19.77
C ASP A 512 -6.00 -32.01 20.59
N SER A 513 -7.24 -32.45 20.34
CA SER A 513 -7.91 -33.55 21.03
C SER A 513 -8.35 -34.65 20.06
N LEU A 514 -8.33 -35.91 20.54
CA LEU A 514 -8.83 -37.06 19.79
C LEU A 514 -10.31 -36.89 19.37
N GLY A 515 -11.10 -36.23 20.22
CA GLY A 515 -12.48 -35.87 19.92
C GLY A 515 -12.60 -34.92 18.73
N GLY A 516 -11.72 -33.91 18.66
CA GLY A 516 -11.60 -33.02 17.50
C GLY A 516 -11.28 -33.81 16.23
N MET A 517 -10.24 -34.64 16.24
CA MET A 517 -9.84 -35.41 15.04
C MET A 517 -10.94 -36.38 14.57
N ARG A 518 -11.62 -37.10 15.49
CA ARG A 518 -12.79 -37.94 15.14
C ARG A 518 -13.88 -37.11 14.46
N LYS A 519 -14.04 -35.87 14.88
CA LYS A 519 -15.04 -34.96 14.36
C LYS A 519 -14.66 -34.42 12.99
N HIS A 520 -13.42 -33.99 12.81
CA HIS A 520 -12.89 -33.63 11.49
C HIS A 520 -13.02 -34.76 10.47
N MET A 521 -12.66 -36.00 10.84
CA MET A 521 -12.83 -37.15 9.94
C MET A 521 -14.29 -37.34 9.54
N ARG A 522 -15.23 -37.23 10.49
CA ARG A 522 -16.65 -37.35 10.21
C ARG A 522 -17.17 -36.22 9.30
N THR A 523 -16.85 -34.96 9.61
CA THR A 523 -17.40 -33.82 8.88
C THR A 523 -16.73 -33.62 7.52
N ARG A 524 -15.40 -33.74 7.43
CA ARG A 524 -14.67 -33.45 6.19
C ARG A 524 -14.48 -34.65 5.28
N HIS A 525 -14.38 -35.85 5.85
CA HIS A 525 -14.09 -37.06 5.09
C HIS A 525 -15.25 -38.05 5.07
N GLY A 526 -16.30 -37.86 5.88
CA GLY A 526 -17.39 -38.82 6.00
C GLY A 526 -16.90 -40.19 6.50
N THR A 527 -15.81 -40.24 7.26
CA THR A 527 -15.19 -41.47 7.76
C THR A 527 -14.88 -41.41 9.25
N ASP A 528 -14.62 -42.57 9.86
CA ASP A 528 -14.01 -42.64 11.18
C ASP A 528 -12.47 -42.56 11.12
N LEU A 529 -11.79 -42.61 12.28
CA LEU A 529 -10.32 -42.61 12.35
C LEU A 529 -9.67 -43.82 11.66
N LYS A 530 -10.43 -44.88 11.39
CA LYS A 530 -9.97 -46.10 10.71
C LYS A 530 -10.24 -46.04 9.20
N GLU A 531 -10.61 -44.87 8.67
CA GLU A 531 -11.00 -44.66 7.27
C GLU A 531 -12.25 -45.45 6.84
N THR A 532 -13.05 -45.94 7.80
CA THR A 532 -14.33 -46.61 7.51
C THR A 532 -15.38 -45.56 7.20
N LEU A 533 -16.13 -45.74 6.11
CA LEU A 533 -17.25 -44.86 5.77
C LEU A 533 -18.24 -44.77 6.93
N TRP A 534 -18.54 -43.56 7.35
CA TRP A 534 -19.53 -43.32 8.38
C TRP A 534 -20.92 -43.63 7.78
N PRO A 535 -21.78 -44.40 8.46
CA PRO A 535 -23.11 -44.70 7.95
C PRO A 535 -23.87 -43.38 7.81
N ASN A 536 -24.23 -43.03 6.57
CA ASN A 536 -25.14 -41.92 6.29
C ASN A 536 -26.43 -42.17 7.08
N LYS A 537 -26.76 -41.24 7.99
CA LYS A 537 -28.03 -41.26 8.72
C LYS A 537 -29.14 -40.66 7.89
#